data_AF-A0A1H8GPK2-F1
#
_entry.id   AF-A0A1H8GPK2-F1
#
_cell.length_a   1.000
_cell.length_b   1.000
_cell.length_c   1.000
_cell.angle_alpha   90.00
_cell.angle_beta   90.00
_cell.angle_gamma   90.00
#
_symmetry.space_group_name_H-M   'P 1'
#
loop_
_entity.id
_entity.type
_entity.pdbx_description
1 polymer ?
#
loop_
_entity_poly.entity_id
_entity_poly.type
_entity_poly.pdbx_seq_one_letter_code
_entity_poly.pdbx_strand_id
1 'polypeptide(L)'
;MKNSYILGAACTVLFALGNSAAYAAPTYSVLVESDPGGLGNLNYGEFASLTDVKNWNVSSSHFIGQNLFGSGVSVGGYTFDGSKYHVLVESDPGGLGNLNLGTFDTLADLKNWNVSSSHFIGQNLFGSGVSVGGFAYDGSKYHVLVESDPGGLGNLNLGIFDTLTDVKNWNVSSSHFIGQNLFGSGVSLRGFEFDGSKYHVLVESDPGGLGNLNLGTFDTLADLKNWNVSSSHFIGQNLFGSGVSLGGFTVVSSVSVPEPATVWLFSTALIGLIGFSKRRKVA
;
A
#
# COMPACT_ATOMS: atom_id res chain seq x y z
N MET A 1 -47.20 -24.94 -50.12
CA MET A 1 -46.07 -25.60 -49.44
C MET A 1 -45.01 -24.52 -49.23
N LYS A 2 -44.87 -24.00 -47.99
CA LYS A 2 -43.71 -24.20 -47.07
C LYS A 2 -42.39 -23.76 -47.74
N ASN A 3 -41.62 -22.73 -47.34
CA ASN A 3 -41.22 -22.18 -46.03
C ASN A 3 -40.73 -20.72 -46.27
N SER A 4 -41.14 -19.69 -45.52
CA SER A 4 -40.70 -19.28 -44.16
C SER A 4 -39.35 -18.55 -44.11
N TYR A 5 -39.43 -17.23 -43.86
CA TYR A 5 -38.54 -16.36 -43.07
C TYR A 5 -37.01 -16.55 -43.18
N ILE A 6 -36.35 -15.66 -43.93
CA ILE A 6 -34.97 -15.21 -43.61
C ILE A 6 -34.99 -13.68 -43.57
N LEU A 7 -35.71 -13.16 -42.58
CA LEU A 7 -35.53 -11.82 -42.03
C LEU A 7 -34.98 -12.04 -40.62
N GLY A 8 -33.68 -12.27 -40.49
CA GLY A 8 -33.06 -12.56 -39.20
C GLY A 8 -31.58 -12.87 -39.34
N ALA A 9 -30.75 -12.18 -38.53
CA ALA A 9 -29.31 -12.37 -38.38
C ALA A 9 -28.40 -11.84 -39.50
N ALA A 10 -28.44 -10.51 -39.73
CA ALA A 10 -27.30 -9.78 -40.31
C ALA A 10 -26.87 -8.62 -39.38
N CYS A 11 -26.87 -8.86 -38.06
CA CYS A 11 -26.40 -7.89 -37.07
C CYS A 11 -25.70 -8.59 -35.90
N THR A 12 -24.77 -9.49 -36.19
CA THR A 12 -23.94 -10.13 -35.16
C THR A 12 -22.58 -10.46 -35.74
N VAL A 13 -21.90 -9.44 -36.26
CA VAL A 13 -20.48 -9.54 -36.60
C VAL A 13 -19.79 -8.34 -35.95
N LEU A 14 -18.90 -8.69 -35.01
CA LEU A 14 -17.79 -7.88 -34.48
C LEU A 14 -18.13 -6.54 -33.82
N PHE A 15 -18.45 -6.57 -32.53
CA PHE A 15 -17.97 -5.54 -31.59
C PHE A 15 -17.65 -6.18 -30.24
N ALA A 16 -16.80 -7.21 -30.26
CA ALA A 16 -16.01 -7.62 -29.09
C ALA A 16 -14.73 -6.76 -29.02
N LEU A 17 -14.89 -5.43 -29.12
CA LEU A 17 -13.80 -4.49 -28.88
C LEU A 17 -13.76 -4.27 -27.36
N GLY A 18 -12.58 -4.53 -26.80
CA GLY A 18 -12.38 -4.86 -25.41
C GLY A 18 -12.98 -3.87 -24.43
N ASN A 19 -13.56 -4.41 -23.37
CA ASN A 19 -13.59 -3.75 -22.07
C ASN A 19 -12.14 -3.54 -21.62
N SER A 20 -11.46 -2.51 -22.13
CA SER A 20 -10.28 -1.98 -21.47
C SER A 20 -10.79 -1.25 -20.23
N ALA A 21 -10.93 -1.98 -19.13
CA ALA A 21 -11.12 -1.36 -17.83
C ALA A 21 -10.05 -0.28 -17.67
N ALA A 22 -10.47 0.98 -17.56
CA ALA A 22 -9.56 2.04 -17.24
C ALA A 22 -9.06 1.80 -15.81
N TYR A 23 -7.86 1.25 -15.69
CA TYR A 23 -7.16 1.19 -14.41
C TYR A 23 -6.81 2.63 -14.04
N ALA A 24 -7.42 3.14 -12.98
CA ALA A 24 -6.99 4.40 -12.40
C ALA A 24 -5.52 4.26 -11.96
N ALA A 25 -4.76 5.35 -12.13
CA ALA A 25 -3.35 5.38 -11.74
C ALA A 25 -3.19 4.98 -10.27
N PRO A 26 -2.11 4.27 -9.91
CA PRO A 26 -1.87 3.88 -8.53
C PRO A 26 -1.81 5.12 -7.64
N THR A 27 -2.60 5.12 -6.57
CA THR A 27 -2.53 6.15 -5.52
C THR A 27 -1.55 5.67 -4.48
N TYR A 28 -0.66 6.53 -4.01
CA TYR A 28 0.24 6.19 -2.90
C TYR A 28 -0.38 6.69 -1.60
N SER A 29 -0.06 6.03 -0.51
CA SER A 29 -0.51 6.47 0.81
C SER A 29 0.53 6.22 1.87
N VAL A 30 0.40 6.95 2.97
CA VAL A 30 1.20 6.79 4.18
C VAL A 30 0.30 6.75 5.40
N LEU A 31 0.77 6.03 6.42
CA LEU A 31 0.32 6.21 7.79
C LEU A 31 1.35 7.06 8.53
N VAL A 32 0.88 8.11 9.21
CA VAL A 32 1.71 9.05 9.96
C VAL A 32 1.30 8.99 11.43
N GLU A 33 2.26 8.70 12.29
CA GLU A 33 2.08 8.64 13.74
C GLU A 33 2.71 9.87 14.38
N SER A 34 1.93 10.64 15.14
CA SER A 34 2.52 11.56 16.12
C SER A 34 2.79 10.79 17.42
N ASP A 35 3.83 11.12 18.17
CA ASP A 35 4.25 10.48 19.41
C ASP A 35 4.34 8.96 19.27
N PRO A 36 5.18 8.44 18.34
CA PRO A 36 5.35 6.99 18.16
C PRO A 36 5.88 6.36 19.45
N GLY A 37 5.20 5.32 19.94
CA GLY A 37 5.48 4.74 21.26
C GLY A 37 4.87 5.52 22.44
N GLY A 38 4.04 6.52 22.18
CA GLY A 38 3.33 7.31 23.18
C GLY A 38 1.81 7.33 22.97
N LEU A 39 1.16 8.45 23.31
CA LEU A 39 -0.30 8.63 23.25
C LEU A 39 -0.70 9.34 21.94
N GLY A 40 -0.16 8.79 20.86
CA GLY A 40 -0.13 9.37 19.54
C GLY A 40 -1.46 9.48 18.80
N ASN A 41 -1.49 10.40 17.84
CA ASN A 41 -2.46 10.43 16.75
C ASN A 41 -1.97 9.58 15.58
N LEU A 42 -2.89 8.87 14.96
CA LEU A 42 -2.67 8.23 13.67
C LEU A 42 -3.41 9.01 12.58
N ASN A 43 -2.69 9.35 11.52
CA ASN A 43 -3.21 10.04 10.34
C ASN A 43 -2.92 9.21 9.09
N TYR A 44 -3.79 9.35 8.11
CA TYR A 44 -3.64 8.75 6.79
C TYR A 44 -3.48 9.85 5.75
N GLY A 45 -2.43 9.76 4.92
CA GLY A 45 -2.17 10.68 3.82
C GLY A 45 -2.23 9.96 2.48
N GLU A 46 -2.79 10.60 1.46
CA GLU A 46 -2.83 10.12 0.08
C GLU A 46 -2.01 11.02 -0.83
N PHE A 47 -1.43 10.42 -1.87
CA PHE A 47 -0.69 11.08 -2.93
C PHE A 47 -1.15 10.52 -4.28
N ALA A 48 -1.40 11.38 -5.25
CA ALA A 48 -1.89 10.96 -6.57
C ALA A 48 -0.81 10.28 -7.43
N SER A 49 0.47 10.43 -7.08
CA SER A 49 1.59 9.84 -7.82
C SER A 49 2.85 9.72 -6.97
N LEU A 50 3.83 8.94 -7.44
CA LEU A 50 5.16 8.88 -6.81
C LEU A 50 5.88 10.24 -6.87
N THR A 51 5.60 11.06 -7.88
CA THR A 51 6.11 12.44 -7.96
C THR A 51 5.52 13.29 -6.84
N ASP A 52 4.26 13.10 -6.49
CA ASP A 52 3.64 13.78 -5.36
C ASP A 52 4.22 13.30 -4.03
N VAL A 53 4.52 12.00 -3.87
CA VAL A 53 5.27 11.50 -2.71
C VAL A 53 6.63 12.18 -2.60
N LYS A 54 7.37 12.23 -3.71
CA LYS A 54 8.71 12.85 -3.79
C LYS A 54 8.71 14.32 -3.37
N ASN A 55 7.66 15.06 -3.74
CA ASN A 55 7.51 16.47 -3.40
C ASN A 55 6.69 16.71 -2.12
N TRP A 56 6.25 15.63 -1.45
CA TRP A 56 5.31 15.67 -0.34
C TRP A 56 4.01 16.47 -0.61
N ASN A 57 3.48 16.36 -1.83
CA ASN A 57 2.22 16.99 -2.22
C ASN A 57 1.03 16.09 -1.87
N VAL A 58 0.58 16.16 -0.61
CA VAL A 58 -0.56 15.38 -0.12
C VAL A 58 -1.84 15.79 -0.84
N SER A 59 -2.49 14.84 -1.53
CA SER A 59 -3.74 15.08 -2.25
C SER A 59 -4.96 15.04 -1.34
N SER A 60 -4.93 14.19 -0.31
CA SER A 60 -5.96 14.14 0.72
C SER A 60 -5.36 13.62 2.03
N SER A 61 -5.96 14.01 3.16
CA SER A 61 -5.55 13.52 4.47
C SER A 61 -6.77 13.19 5.32
N HIS A 62 -6.63 12.21 6.21
CA HIS A 62 -7.67 11.78 7.13
C HIS A 62 -7.09 11.53 8.52
N PHE A 63 -7.70 12.11 9.55
CA PHE A 63 -7.38 11.78 10.93
C PHE A 63 -8.07 10.48 11.30
N ILE A 64 -7.31 9.45 11.63
CA ILE A 64 -7.86 8.13 12.00
C ILE A 64 -8.30 8.15 13.47
N GLY A 65 -7.45 8.69 14.35
CA GLY A 65 -7.77 8.73 15.77
C GLY A 65 -6.58 9.12 16.63
N GLN A 66 -6.85 9.27 17.92
CA GLN A 66 -5.88 9.53 18.98
C GLN A 66 -5.88 8.35 19.95
N ASN A 67 -4.72 8.00 20.51
CA ASN A 67 -4.58 6.96 21.54
C ASN A 67 -5.11 5.58 21.12
N LEU A 68 -5.07 5.26 19.83
CA LEU A 68 -5.65 4.01 19.32
C LEU A 68 -5.05 2.77 19.96
N PHE A 69 -3.76 2.84 20.31
CA PHE A 69 -2.98 1.67 20.74
C PHE A 69 -2.54 1.73 22.21
N GLY A 70 -2.71 2.88 22.87
CA GLY A 70 -2.08 3.15 24.17
C GLY A 70 -0.58 3.46 24.05
N SER A 71 0.03 3.83 25.18
CA SER A 71 1.46 4.15 25.22
C SER A 71 2.32 2.93 24.91
N GLY A 72 3.41 3.14 24.17
CA GLY A 72 4.37 2.12 23.81
C GLY A 72 3.88 1.24 22.68
N VAL A 73 3.14 1.76 21.71
CA VAL A 73 2.73 1.00 20.52
C VAL A 73 2.88 1.86 19.26
N SER A 74 3.32 1.27 18.17
CA SER A 74 3.57 1.92 16.89
C SER A 74 3.21 1.00 15.72
N VAL A 75 2.83 1.58 14.59
CA VAL A 75 2.65 0.84 13.34
C VAL A 75 4.03 0.58 12.73
N GLY A 76 4.37 -0.69 12.55
CA GLY A 76 5.61 -1.13 11.90
C GLY A 76 5.52 -1.20 10.37
N GLY A 77 4.31 -1.22 9.83
CA GLY A 77 4.06 -1.17 8.39
C GLY A 77 2.61 -1.48 8.05
N TYR A 78 2.19 -1.15 6.82
CA TYR A 78 0.90 -1.57 6.30
C TYR A 78 0.95 -1.75 4.79
N THR A 79 0.08 -2.62 4.27
CA THR A 79 -0.02 -2.93 2.85
C THR A 79 -1.47 -3.14 2.42
N PHE A 80 -1.75 -2.94 1.14
CA PHE A 80 -2.94 -3.46 0.48
C PHE A 80 -2.59 -4.71 -0.32
N ASP A 81 -3.29 -5.82 -0.14
CA ASP A 81 -2.97 -7.10 -0.81
C ASP A 81 -3.73 -7.34 -2.13
N GLY A 82 -4.44 -6.32 -2.62
CA GLY A 82 -5.37 -6.42 -3.75
C GLY A 82 -6.82 -6.72 -3.32
N SER A 83 -7.05 -7.06 -2.05
CA SER A 83 -8.38 -7.35 -1.50
C SER A 83 -8.65 -6.56 -0.22
N LYS A 84 -7.72 -6.58 0.73
CA LYS A 84 -7.85 -6.01 2.07
C LYS A 84 -6.61 -5.20 2.44
N TYR A 85 -6.76 -4.37 3.47
CA TYR A 85 -5.67 -3.65 4.09
C TYR A 85 -5.19 -4.39 5.31
N HIS A 86 -3.88 -4.45 5.47
CA HIS A 86 -3.22 -5.15 6.57
C HIS A 86 -2.22 -4.23 7.24
N VAL A 87 -2.28 -4.13 8.55
CA VAL A 87 -1.42 -3.24 9.35
C VAL A 87 -0.71 -4.08 10.40
N LEU A 88 0.62 -4.03 10.41
CA LEU A 88 1.44 -4.57 11.48
C LEU A 88 1.59 -3.52 12.57
N VAL A 89 1.22 -3.90 13.79
CA VAL A 89 1.27 -3.05 14.97
C VAL A 89 2.20 -3.71 15.98
N GLU A 90 3.24 -2.99 16.40
CA GLU A 90 4.25 -3.42 17.35
C GLU A 90 4.08 -2.66 18.66
N SER A 91 3.90 -3.38 19.77
CA SER A 91 4.05 -2.78 21.10
C SER A 91 5.52 -2.80 21.50
N ASP A 92 6.00 -1.82 22.26
CA ASP A 92 7.38 -1.65 22.71
C ASP A 92 8.39 -1.81 21.57
N PRO A 93 8.29 -0.97 20.50
CA PRO A 93 9.21 -1.05 19.36
C PRO A 93 10.67 -0.83 19.82
N GLY A 94 11.57 -1.74 19.43
CA GLY A 94 12.95 -1.80 19.93
C GLY A 94 13.08 -2.45 21.33
N GLY A 95 12.00 -2.95 21.91
CA GLY A 95 11.97 -3.64 23.20
C GLY A 95 11.54 -5.11 23.08
N LEU A 96 10.90 -5.67 24.11
CA LEU A 96 10.43 -7.08 24.13
C LEU A 96 8.96 -7.18 23.70
N GLY A 97 8.66 -6.49 22.60
CA GLY A 97 7.35 -6.17 22.10
C GLY A 97 6.45 -7.31 21.64
N ASN A 98 5.17 -7.00 21.45
CA ASN A 98 4.19 -7.87 20.79
C ASN A 98 3.99 -7.40 19.36
N LEU A 99 3.95 -8.34 18.42
CA LEU A 99 3.54 -8.05 17.05
C LEU A 99 2.10 -8.53 16.82
N ASN A 100 1.27 -7.62 16.32
CA ASN A 100 -0.11 -7.88 15.96
C ASN A 100 -0.36 -7.50 14.50
N LEU A 101 -1.30 -8.19 13.87
CA LEU A 101 -1.77 -7.91 12.52
C LEU A 101 -3.25 -7.51 12.57
N GLY A 102 -3.54 -6.26 12.25
CA GLY A 102 -4.88 -5.76 11.97
C GLY A 102 -5.23 -5.96 10.50
N THR A 103 -6.46 -6.38 10.21
CA THR A 103 -7.01 -6.47 8.86
C THR A 103 -8.26 -5.62 8.75
N PHE A 104 -8.41 -4.93 7.62
CA PHE A 104 -9.53 -4.05 7.31
C PHE A 104 -10.06 -4.41 5.92
N ASP A 105 -11.38 -4.52 5.79
CA ASP A 105 -12.00 -4.97 4.55
C ASP A 105 -12.00 -3.87 3.48
N THR A 106 -12.06 -2.60 3.90
CA THR A 106 -12.09 -1.46 2.99
C THR A 106 -11.17 -0.33 3.46
N LEU A 107 -10.87 0.62 2.57
CA LEU A 107 -10.15 1.84 2.94
C LEU A 107 -10.94 2.68 3.96
N ALA A 108 -12.28 2.66 3.86
CA ALA A 108 -13.13 3.34 4.82
C ALA A 108 -13.01 2.70 6.21
N ASP A 109 -12.89 1.38 6.28
CA ASP A 109 -12.65 0.68 7.55
C ASP A 109 -11.28 1.04 8.11
N LEU A 110 -10.23 1.07 7.28
CA LEU A 110 -8.90 1.53 7.73
C LEU A 110 -8.93 2.97 8.26
N LYS A 111 -9.55 3.89 7.50
CA LYS A 111 -9.66 5.32 7.85
C LYS A 111 -10.42 5.53 9.17
N ASN A 112 -11.43 4.72 9.45
CA ASN A 112 -12.20 4.77 10.70
C ASN A 112 -11.68 3.81 11.78
N TRP A 113 -10.56 3.12 11.53
CA TRP A 113 -10.02 2.06 12.38
C TRP A 113 -11.01 0.94 12.76
N ASN A 114 -11.91 0.59 11.86
CA ASN A 114 -12.85 -0.52 12.03
C ASN A 114 -12.18 -1.86 11.66
N VAL A 115 -11.45 -2.45 12.59
CA VAL A 115 -10.73 -3.71 12.38
C VAL A 115 -11.72 -4.85 12.09
N SER A 116 -11.62 -5.48 10.90
CA SER A 116 -12.46 -6.62 10.54
C SER A 116 -11.97 -7.93 11.16
N SER A 117 -10.66 -8.07 11.32
CA SER A 117 -10.04 -9.12 12.15
C SER A 117 -8.68 -8.70 12.66
N SER A 118 -8.32 -9.17 13.85
CA SER A 118 -6.97 -9.02 14.40
C SER A 118 -6.34 -10.39 14.66
N HIS A 119 -5.02 -10.44 14.60
CA HIS A 119 -4.25 -11.64 14.93
C HIS A 119 -3.02 -11.27 15.73
N PHE A 120 -2.83 -11.92 16.87
CA PHE A 120 -1.59 -11.84 17.62
C PHE A 120 -0.57 -12.78 16.98
N ILE A 121 0.51 -12.23 16.44
CA ILE A 121 1.56 -13.01 15.78
C ILE A 121 2.50 -13.61 16.82
N GLY A 122 2.93 -12.79 17.79
CA GLY A 122 3.85 -13.26 18.83
C GLY A 122 4.36 -12.16 19.74
N GLN A 123 4.95 -12.59 20.84
CA GLN A 123 5.66 -11.74 21.80
C GLN A 123 7.15 -12.01 21.70
N ASN A 124 7.95 -10.94 21.81
CA ASN A 124 9.41 -11.00 21.80
C ASN A 124 9.96 -11.79 20.60
N LEU A 125 9.33 -11.60 19.45
CA LEU A 125 9.59 -12.41 18.25
C LEU A 125 11.02 -12.23 17.75
N PHE A 126 11.60 -11.06 18.00
CA PHE A 126 12.89 -10.64 17.48
C PHE A 126 13.98 -10.44 18.54
N GLY A 127 13.63 -10.46 19.84
CA GLY A 127 14.51 -9.99 20.90
C GLY A 127 14.43 -8.47 21.09
N SER A 128 15.07 -7.98 22.16
CA SER A 128 15.21 -6.54 22.41
C SER A 128 16.03 -5.86 21.32
N GLY A 129 15.64 -4.65 20.95
CA GLY A 129 16.34 -3.82 19.98
C GLY A 129 16.06 -4.24 18.55
N VAL A 130 14.86 -4.73 18.23
CA VAL A 130 14.48 -5.04 16.84
C VAL A 130 13.04 -4.59 16.62
N SER A 131 12.78 -4.01 15.44
CA SER A 131 11.46 -3.51 15.05
C SER A 131 11.11 -3.86 13.61
N VAL A 132 9.80 -3.89 13.33
CA VAL A 132 9.30 -3.94 11.96
C VAL A 132 9.36 -2.53 11.37
N GLY A 133 10.08 -2.38 10.25
CA GLY A 133 10.25 -1.09 9.56
C GLY A 133 9.49 -0.98 8.24
N GLY A 134 8.82 -2.05 7.82
CA GLY A 134 7.98 -2.02 6.63
C GLY A 134 7.30 -3.35 6.31
N PHE A 135 6.19 -3.26 5.58
CA PHE A 135 5.35 -4.40 5.21
C PHE A 135 4.74 -4.17 3.83
N ALA A 136 4.99 -5.08 2.89
CA ALA A 136 4.55 -4.95 1.50
C ALA A 136 3.98 -6.26 0.96
N TYR A 137 3.08 -6.16 0.00
CA TYR A 137 2.61 -7.27 -0.83
C TYR A 137 2.98 -7.01 -2.29
N ASP A 138 3.69 -7.95 -2.93
CA ASP A 138 4.18 -7.76 -4.29
C ASP A 138 3.25 -8.28 -5.40
N GLY A 139 1.99 -8.58 -5.05
CA GLY A 139 1.06 -9.26 -5.94
C GLY A 139 1.10 -10.78 -5.85
N SER A 140 2.12 -11.37 -5.19
CA SER A 140 2.22 -12.81 -4.97
C SER A 140 2.58 -13.20 -3.54
N LYS A 141 3.46 -12.45 -2.87
CA LYS A 141 4.02 -12.78 -1.57
C LYS A 141 4.01 -11.54 -0.68
N TYR A 142 4.00 -11.81 0.62
CA TYR A 142 4.15 -10.79 1.64
C TYR A 142 5.61 -10.67 2.03
N HIS A 143 6.04 -9.43 2.28
CA HIS A 143 7.41 -9.10 2.59
C HIS A 143 7.44 -8.19 3.82
N VAL A 144 8.27 -8.52 4.80
CA VAL A 144 8.44 -7.72 6.02
C VAL A 144 9.91 -7.33 6.14
N LEU A 145 10.17 -6.03 6.25
CA LEU A 145 11.50 -5.53 6.60
C LEU A 145 11.58 -5.40 8.12
N VAL A 146 12.64 -5.98 8.67
CA VAL A 146 12.94 -5.98 10.10
C VAL A 146 14.31 -5.34 10.30
N GLU A 147 14.33 -4.32 11.14
CA GLU A 147 15.52 -3.53 11.50
C GLU A 147 15.91 -3.85 12.94
N SER A 148 17.15 -4.32 13.16
CA SER A 148 17.73 -4.34 14.51
C SER A 148 18.33 -2.98 14.83
N ASP A 149 18.45 -2.64 16.12
CA ASP A 149 18.92 -1.36 16.63
C ASP A 149 18.32 -0.15 15.88
N PRO A 150 16.98 0.04 15.89
CA PRO A 150 16.36 1.14 15.16
C PRO A 150 16.90 2.50 15.61
N GLY A 151 17.45 3.26 14.66
CA GLY A 151 18.08 4.55 14.96
C GLY A 151 19.53 4.40 15.42
N GLY A 152 20.08 3.20 15.35
CA GLY A 152 21.49 2.89 15.63
C GLY A 152 22.20 2.33 14.41
N LEU A 153 23.04 1.32 14.62
CA LEU A 153 23.93 0.72 13.62
C LEU A 153 23.42 -0.69 13.26
N GLY A 154 22.15 -0.70 12.88
CA GLY A 154 21.32 -1.88 12.74
C GLY A 154 21.63 -2.83 11.60
N ASN A 155 21.10 -4.04 11.72
CA ASN A 155 20.98 -5.02 10.65
C ASN A 155 19.61 -4.88 10.00
N LEU A 156 19.58 -4.92 8.66
CA LEU A 156 18.35 -5.02 7.91
C LEU A 156 18.15 -6.44 7.38
N ASN A 157 17.00 -7.01 7.71
CA ASN A 157 16.58 -8.31 7.24
C ASN A 157 15.24 -8.22 6.51
N LEU A 158 15.09 -9.03 5.46
CA LEU A 158 13.87 -9.20 4.70
C LEU A 158 13.31 -10.59 4.96
N GLY A 159 12.12 -10.67 5.54
CA GLY A 159 11.31 -11.88 5.63
C GLY A 159 10.32 -11.96 4.48
N ILE A 160 10.22 -13.12 3.85
CA ILE A 160 9.28 -13.39 2.76
C ILE A 160 8.31 -14.48 3.22
N PHE A 161 7.03 -14.27 2.95
CA PHE A 161 5.93 -15.14 3.34
C PHE A 161 5.06 -15.43 2.12
N ASP A 162 4.68 -16.70 1.97
CA ASP A 162 3.92 -17.12 0.79
C ASP A 162 2.46 -16.70 0.87
N THR A 163 1.91 -16.64 2.08
CA THR A 163 0.51 -16.28 2.33
C THR A 163 0.36 -15.38 3.56
N LEU A 164 -0.79 -14.72 3.69
CA LEU A 164 -1.15 -14.00 4.92
C LEU A 164 -1.22 -14.93 6.14
N THR A 165 -1.60 -16.20 5.94
CA THR A 165 -1.58 -17.22 7.00
C THR A 165 -0.17 -17.47 7.50
N ASP A 166 0.82 -17.44 6.60
CA ASP A 166 2.22 -17.56 6.99
C ASP A 166 2.69 -16.32 7.76
N VAL A 167 2.27 -15.11 7.39
CA VAL A 167 2.51 -13.89 8.18
C VAL A 167 1.92 -14.02 9.58
N LYS A 168 0.65 -14.45 9.68
CA LYS A 168 -0.07 -14.64 10.96
C LYS A 168 0.68 -15.59 11.90
N ASN A 169 1.17 -16.70 11.37
CA ASN A 169 1.90 -17.71 12.13
C ASN A 169 3.42 -17.46 12.21
N TRP A 170 3.90 -16.36 11.62
CA TRP A 170 5.32 -16.07 11.42
C TRP A 170 6.13 -17.21 10.77
N ASN A 171 5.54 -17.91 9.80
CA ASN A 171 6.18 -18.96 9.02
C ASN A 171 6.94 -18.37 7.82
N VAL A 172 8.16 -17.90 8.06
CA VAL A 172 9.00 -17.31 7.01
C VAL A 172 9.38 -18.36 5.95
N SER A 173 8.98 -18.16 4.70
CA SER A 173 9.30 -19.08 3.60
C SER A 173 10.74 -18.90 3.10
N SER A 174 11.23 -17.67 3.13
CA SER A 174 12.66 -17.37 2.98
C SER A 174 13.01 -16.06 3.67
N SER A 175 14.23 -15.98 4.20
CA SER A 175 14.78 -14.75 4.76
C SER A 175 16.05 -14.35 4.03
N HIS A 176 16.34 -13.05 4.04
CA HIS A 176 17.56 -12.51 3.48
C HIS A 176 18.12 -11.41 4.38
N PHE A 177 19.38 -11.53 4.75
CA PHE A 177 20.13 -10.45 5.37
C PHE A 177 20.57 -9.48 4.27
N ILE A 178 20.05 -8.26 4.31
CA ILE A 178 20.35 -7.24 3.31
C ILE A 178 21.68 -6.56 3.64
N GLY A 179 21.90 -6.21 4.91
CA GLY A 179 23.14 -5.57 5.31
C GLY A 179 23.12 -5.05 6.74
N GLN A 180 24.28 -4.61 7.20
CA GLN A 180 24.50 -3.97 8.49
C GLN A 180 24.95 -2.53 8.25
N ASN A 181 24.55 -1.60 9.12
CA ASN A 181 24.95 -0.18 9.05
C ASN A 181 24.63 0.46 7.70
N LEU A 182 23.57 -0.02 7.03
CA LEU A 182 23.14 0.52 5.73
C LEU A 182 22.79 2.00 5.86
N PHE A 183 22.26 2.36 7.03
CA PHE A 183 21.94 3.72 7.42
C PHE A 183 22.87 4.09 8.57
N GLY A 184 23.45 5.28 8.54
CA GLY A 184 24.24 5.79 9.66
C GLY A 184 23.40 5.85 10.94
N SER A 185 24.06 6.06 12.09
CA SER A 185 23.35 6.22 13.37
C SER A 185 22.28 7.31 13.29
N GLY A 186 21.14 7.06 13.90
CA GLY A 186 19.99 7.96 13.92
C GLY A 186 19.17 7.88 12.64
N VAL A 187 19.08 6.73 11.99
CA VAL A 187 18.26 6.55 10.78
C VAL A 187 17.50 5.23 10.88
N SER A 188 16.22 5.23 10.47
CA SER A 188 15.36 4.05 10.52
C SER A 188 14.46 3.90 9.30
N LEU A 189 14.01 2.67 9.09
CA LEU A 189 12.98 2.33 8.12
C LEU A 189 11.59 2.70 8.62
N ARG A 190 10.80 3.28 7.72
CA ARG A 190 9.45 3.75 8.05
C ARG A 190 8.41 3.47 6.97
N GLY A 191 8.80 2.78 5.92
CA GLY A 191 7.91 2.42 4.83
C GLY A 191 8.57 1.51 3.84
N PHE A 192 7.81 0.54 3.34
CA PHE A 192 8.27 -0.41 2.35
C PHE A 192 7.07 -0.84 1.53
N GLU A 193 7.20 -0.78 0.21
CA GLU A 193 6.09 -1.05 -0.70
C GLU A 193 6.57 -1.61 -2.04
N PHE A 194 5.68 -2.34 -2.73
CA PHE A 194 5.83 -2.68 -4.14
C PHE A 194 4.72 -2.03 -4.96
N ASP A 195 5.08 -1.15 -5.91
CA ASP A 195 4.08 -0.36 -6.67
C ASP A 195 3.46 -1.09 -7.88
N GLY A 196 3.67 -2.40 -7.98
CA GLY A 196 3.34 -3.19 -9.16
C GLY A 196 4.48 -3.33 -10.16
N SER A 197 5.55 -2.54 -10.05
CA SER A 197 6.74 -2.63 -10.88
C SER A 197 8.04 -2.64 -10.10
N LYS A 198 8.16 -1.84 -9.04
CA LYS A 198 9.40 -1.58 -8.32
C LYS A 198 9.15 -1.63 -6.82
N TYR A 199 10.23 -1.89 -6.08
CA TYR A 199 10.21 -1.78 -4.63
C TYR A 199 10.65 -0.39 -4.21
N HIS A 200 9.98 0.13 -3.19
CA HIS A 200 10.23 1.44 -2.62
C HIS A 200 10.43 1.32 -1.12
N VAL A 201 11.43 2.04 -0.61
CA VAL A 201 11.75 2.07 0.81
C VAL A 201 11.84 3.52 1.26
N LEU A 202 11.09 3.85 2.31
CA LEU A 202 11.19 5.12 3.01
C LEU A 202 12.09 4.98 4.23
N VAL A 203 13.07 5.88 4.30
CA VAL A 203 14.06 5.94 5.35
C VAL A 203 14.00 7.33 5.96
N GLU A 204 13.87 7.39 7.28
CA GLU A 204 13.80 8.63 8.06
C GLU A 204 15.05 8.75 8.94
N SER A 205 15.75 9.87 8.85
CA SER A 205 16.75 10.22 9.87
C SER A 205 16.07 10.83 11.08
N ASP A 206 16.63 10.66 12.27
CA ASP A 206 16.11 11.15 13.56
C ASP A 206 14.60 10.90 13.71
N PRO A 207 14.15 9.63 13.73
CA PRO A 207 12.72 9.33 13.81
C PRO A 207 12.07 9.85 15.09
N GLY A 208 10.94 10.55 14.95
CA GLY A 208 10.32 11.27 16.07
C GLY A 208 11.04 12.58 16.42
N GLY A 209 12.07 12.96 15.67
CA GLY A 209 12.75 14.25 15.73
C GLY A 209 12.33 15.17 14.58
N LEU A 210 13.27 15.96 14.05
CA LEU A 210 13.03 16.84 12.89
C LEU A 210 13.52 16.18 11.58
N GLY A 211 13.24 14.90 11.44
CA GLY A 211 13.89 14.02 10.48
C GLY A 211 13.89 14.43 9.01
N ASN A 212 14.85 13.87 8.30
CA ASN A 212 14.98 13.92 6.84
C ASN A 212 14.40 12.64 6.26
N LEU A 213 13.47 12.76 5.31
CA LEU A 213 12.87 11.60 4.66
C LEU A 213 13.51 11.35 3.28
N ASN A 214 13.92 10.11 3.02
CA ASN A 214 14.48 9.68 1.75
C ASN A 214 13.71 8.47 1.20
N LEU A 215 13.43 8.51 -0.09
CA LEU A 215 12.79 7.43 -0.85
C LEU A 215 13.82 6.74 -1.74
N GLY A 216 14.18 5.51 -1.37
CA GLY A 216 14.93 4.59 -2.22
C GLY A 216 14.00 3.80 -3.13
N THR A 217 14.41 3.60 -4.38
CA THR A 217 13.73 2.75 -5.37
C THR A 217 14.67 1.65 -5.83
N PHE A 218 14.11 0.45 -6.00
CA PHE A 218 14.82 -0.75 -6.47
C PHE A 218 14.01 -1.36 -7.62
N ASP A 219 14.69 -1.71 -8.71
CA ASP A 219 14.01 -2.21 -9.90
C ASP A 219 13.50 -3.65 -9.71
N THR A 220 14.18 -4.44 -8.88
CA THR A 220 13.81 -5.84 -8.61
C THR A 220 13.98 -6.20 -7.13
N LEU A 221 13.38 -7.33 -6.73
CA LEU A 221 13.62 -7.92 -5.42
C LEU A 221 15.09 -8.31 -5.20
N ALA A 222 15.79 -8.70 -6.27
CA ALA A 222 17.22 -9.00 -6.21
C ALA A 222 18.05 -7.75 -5.94
N ASP A 223 17.67 -6.61 -6.52
CA ASP A 223 18.30 -5.33 -6.23
C ASP A 223 18.06 -4.91 -4.78
N LEU A 224 16.84 -5.05 -4.27
CA LEU A 224 16.53 -4.78 -2.86
C LEU A 224 17.37 -5.67 -1.92
N LYS A 225 17.44 -6.97 -2.20
CA LYS A 225 18.20 -7.94 -1.40
C LYS A 225 19.68 -7.57 -1.30
N ASN A 226 20.26 -7.07 -2.39
CA ASN A 226 21.65 -6.62 -2.44
C ASN A 226 21.84 -5.13 -2.13
N TRP A 227 20.77 -4.43 -1.75
CA TRP A 227 20.75 -2.98 -1.54
C TRP A 227 21.27 -2.14 -2.74
N ASN A 228 21.00 -2.59 -3.96
CA ASN A 228 21.35 -1.90 -5.20
C ASN A 228 20.27 -0.86 -5.57
N VAL A 229 20.39 0.34 -5.02
CA VAL A 229 19.42 1.43 -5.24
C VAL A 229 19.47 1.90 -6.71
N SER A 230 18.34 1.80 -7.43
CA SER A 230 18.25 2.27 -8.82
C SER A 230 18.04 3.79 -8.89
N SER A 231 17.33 4.35 -7.92
CA SER A 231 17.24 5.80 -7.71
C SER A 231 16.91 6.13 -6.25
N SER A 232 17.41 7.26 -5.76
CA SER A 232 17.06 7.80 -4.45
C SER A 232 16.53 9.22 -4.60
N HIS A 233 15.57 9.61 -3.77
CA HIS A 233 15.04 10.96 -3.76
C HIS A 233 14.87 11.47 -2.33
N PHE A 234 15.48 12.62 -2.06
CA PHE A 234 15.30 13.32 -0.81
C PHE A 234 13.97 14.09 -0.83
N ILE A 235 13.03 13.70 0.02
CA ILE A 235 11.66 14.25 0.02
C ILE A 235 11.61 15.62 0.71
N GLY A 236 12.27 15.77 1.85
CA GLY A 236 12.23 17.03 2.60
C GLY A 236 12.92 16.95 3.95
N GLN A 237 13.37 18.12 4.45
CA GLN A 237 13.96 18.27 5.79
C GLN A 237 12.90 18.76 6.76
N ASN A 238 12.94 18.25 8.01
CA ASN A 238 12.01 18.65 9.07
C ASN A 238 10.55 18.58 8.62
N LEU A 239 10.25 17.58 7.79
CA LEU A 239 8.95 17.46 7.12
C LEU A 239 7.83 17.28 8.14
N PHE A 240 8.17 16.61 9.23
CA PHE A 240 7.33 16.48 10.40
C PHE A 240 7.89 17.30 11.56
N GLY A 241 6.98 17.76 12.44
CA GLY A 241 7.38 18.32 13.72
C GLY A 241 7.97 17.25 14.63
N SER A 242 8.68 17.65 15.68
CA SER A 242 9.17 16.72 16.71
C SER A 242 8.01 15.90 17.27
N GLY A 243 8.29 14.61 17.50
CA GLY A 243 7.33 13.61 17.90
C GLY A 243 6.40 13.23 16.76
N VAL A 244 6.86 13.13 15.52
CA VAL A 244 6.07 12.56 14.42
C VAL A 244 6.98 11.67 13.58
N SER A 245 6.45 10.53 13.14
CA SER A 245 7.15 9.55 12.30
C SER A 245 6.19 8.86 11.34
N LEU A 246 6.73 8.16 10.35
CA LEU A 246 5.93 7.35 9.44
C LEU A 246 5.73 5.93 9.99
N GLY A 247 4.47 5.51 10.06
CA GLY A 247 4.07 4.14 10.41
C GLY A 247 3.99 3.21 9.18
N GLY A 248 4.06 3.75 7.97
CA GLY A 248 4.18 2.93 6.77
C GLY A 248 3.90 3.70 5.49
N PHE A 249 4.04 2.99 4.38
CA PHE A 249 3.86 3.48 3.02
C PHE A 249 3.32 2.36 2.16
N THR A 250 2.25 2.61 1.38
CA THR A 250 1.72 1.60 0.46
C THR A 250 1.11 2.21 -0.79
N VAL A 251 1.00 1.41 -1.85
CA VAL A 251 0.20 1.70 -3.03
C VAL A 251 -1.20 1.17 -2.81
N VAL A 252 -2.15 2.08 -2.94
CA VAL A 252 -3.56 1.77 -2.96
C VAL A 252 -4.01 1.76 -4.41
N SER A 253 -4.30 0.58 -4.91
CA SER A 253 -5.01 0.49 -6.18
C SER A 253 -6.44 0.92 -5.94
N SER A 254 -6.84 2.06 -6.51
CA SER A 254 -8.25 2.40 -6.59
C SER A 254 -8.97 1.32 -7.39
N VAL A 255 -9.99 0.75 -6.78
CA VAL A 255 -10.86 -0.29 -7.35
C VAL A 255 -11.28 0.09 -8.77
N SER A 256 -11.37 -0.89 -9.67
CA SER A 256 -11.85 -0.67 -11.05
C SER A 256 -13.14 0.13 -11.04
N VAL A 257 -13.12 1.36 -11.56
CA VAL A 257 -14.34 2.13 -11.75
C VAL A 257 -15.08 1.46 -12.91
N PRO A 258 -16.30 0.91 -12.70
CA PRO A 258 -17.10 0.45 -13.82
C PRO A 258 -17.27 1.63 -14.77
N GLU A 259 -16.94 1.48 -16.04
CA GLU A 259 -17.24 2.53 -17.01
C GLU A 259 -18.71 2.94 -16.84
N PRO A 260 -19.03 4.25 -16.81
CA PRO A 260 -20.39 4.69 -16.63
C PRO A 260 -21.25 3.99 -17.70
N ALA A 261 -22.25 3.21 -17.26
CA ALA A 261 -23.24 2.59 -18.13
C ALA A 261 -23.90 3.62 -19.09
N THR A 262 -23.75 4.90 -18.78
CA THR A 262 -23.97 6.08 -19.61
C THR A 262 -23.37 5.96 -21.03
N VAL A 263 -22.12 5.51 -21.21
CA VAL A 263 -21.51 5.36 -22.56
C VAL A 263 -22.25 4.30 -23.39
N TRP A 264 -22.64 3.19 -22.75
CA TRP A 264 -23.48 2.15 -23.34
C TRP A 264 -24.90 2.64 -23.66
N LEU A 265 -25.52 3.39 -22.76
CA LEU A 265 -26.85 3.98 -22.94
C LEU A 265 -26.87 4.98 -24.09
N PHE A 266 -25.88 5.86 -24.19
CA PHE A 266 -25.79 6.81 -25.31
C PHE A 266 -25.51 6.11 -26.65
N SER A 267 -24.67 5.08 -26.65
CA SER A 267 -24.35 4.33 -27.88
C SER A 267 -25.56 3.55 -28.40
N THR A 268 -26.29 2.86 -27.51
CA THR A 268 -27.49 2.10 -27.87
C THR A 268 -28.67 3.02 -28.23
N ALA A 269 -28.84 4.15 -27.53
CA ALA A 269 -29.84 5.15 -27.87
C ALA A 269 -29.59 5.79 -29.24
N LEU A 270 -28.32 6.10 -29.58
CA LEU A 270 -27.96 6.67 -30.87
C LEU A 270 -28.21 5.67 -32.02
N ILE A 271 -27.86 4.40 -31.84
CA ILE A 271 -28.15 3.32 -32.80
C ILE A 271 -29.68 3.15 -32.96
N GLY A 272 -30.44 3.21 -31.86
CA GLY A 272 -31.91 3.19 -31.88
C GLY A 272 -32.52 4.36 -32.66
N LEU A 273 -31.98 5.57 -32.49
CA LEU A 273 -32.40 6.78 -33.20
C LEU A 273 -32.10 6.71 -34.71
N ILE A 274 -30.92 6.20 -35.08
CA ILE A 274 -30.56 6.00 -36.50
C ILE A 274 -31.47 4.95 -37.13
N GLY A 275 -31.78 3.86 -36.42
CA GLY A 275 -32.73 2.83 -36.87
C GLY A 275 -34.15 3.36 -37.08
N PHE A 276 -34.65 4.19 -36.16
CA PHE A 276 -35.97 4.83 -36.28
C PHE A 276 -36.04 5.85 -37.41
N SER A 277 -34.98 6.62 -37.63
CA SER A 277 -34.93 7.63 -38.70
C SER A 277 -35.02 7.03 -40.11
N LYS A 278 -34.48 5.81 -40.32
CA LYS A 278 -34.56 5.11 -41.61
C LYS A 278 -35.92 4.49 -41.90
N ARG A 279 -36.69 4.09 -40.88
CA ARG A 279 -38.07 3.58 -41.07
C ARG A 279 -39.06 4.65 -41.51
N ARG A 280 -38.80 5.93 -41.22
CA ARG A 280 -39.66 7.05 -41.65
C ARG A 280 -39.50 7.46 -43.12
N LYS A 281 -38.48 6.94 -43.84
CA LYS A 281 -38.26 7.26 -45.27
C LYS A 281 -38.86 6.21 -46.23
N VAL A 282 -39.54 5.18 -45.73
CA VAL A 282 -40.13 4.10 -46.53
C VAL A 282 -41.67 4.08 -46.39
N ALA A 283 -42.28 5.22 -46.09
CA ALA A 283 -43.74 5.41 -46.15
C ALA A 283 -44.07 6.31 -47.34
#